data_AF-A0A1H2ZWC0-F1
#
_entry.id   AF-A0A1H2ZWC0-F1
#
_cell.length_a   1.000
_cell.length_b   1.000
_cell.length_c   1.000
_cell.angle_alpha   90.00
_cell.angle_beta   90.00
_cell.angle_gamma   90.00
#
_symmetry.space_group_name_H-M   'P 1'
#
loop_
_entity.id
_entity.type
_entity.pdbx_description
1 polymer ?
#
loop_
_entity_poly.entity_id
_entity_poly.type
_entity_poly.pdbx_seq_one_letter_code
_entity_poly.pdbx_strand_id
1 'polypeptide(L)'
;MSQKHLVCQGATCQCQFGNAPDKLKVLTQTKAFINEEEPQEKLVATTADVGATFEKNTFGLCQMQPLPGGGYKPCQAMVTQWSGAYENVTYEENNGHPLLEDSKATCPIGGKDCISIINHGQVAEITKVNVINANPAKITMINPFVNFHKLRKEMLTKPNIIEAYFTDLQGNTITEDAFVPDTLIYLEIEGENLQGETVDINLKNATVDFEYKGVYLQDDILRDYTFESDHDRIELKVIKPKE
;
A
#
# COMPACT_ATOMS: atom_id res chain seq x y z
N MET A 1 -24.17 1.69 18.26
CA MET A 1 -22.95 0.86 18.25
C MET A 1 -21.81 1.76 17.83
N SER A 2 -20.73 1.84 18.63
CA SER A 2 -19.56 2.63 18.26
C SER A 2 -18.96 2.06 16.98
N GLN A 3 -18.61 2.91 16.02
CA GLN A 3 -17.81 2.50 14.87
C GLN A 3 -16.45 2.04 15.41
N LYS A 4 -16.08 0.79 15.15
CA LYS A 4 -14.77 0.23 15.52
C LYS A 4 -13.90 0.16 14.28
N HIS A 5 -12.65 0.57 14.41
CA HIS A 5 -11.70 0.54 13.31
C HIS A 5 -10.94 -0.78 13.29
N LEU A 6 -10.67 -1.27 12.07
CA LEU A 6 -9.72 -2.36 11.83
C LEU A 6 -8.30 -1.90 12.14
N VAL A 7 -7.42 -2.85 12.43
CA VAL A 7 -6.02 -2.55 12.75
C VAL A 7 -5.17 -2.92 11.54
N CYS A 8 -4.22 -2.07 11.17
CA CYS A 8 -3.30 -2.33 10.06
C CYS A 8 -1.82 -2.24 10.49
N GLN A 9 -0.93 -2.55 9.55
CA GLN A 9 0.51 -2.33 9.64
C GLN A 9 0.84 -0.97 10.28
N GLY A 10 1.82 -0.97 11.20
CA GLY A 10 2.26 0.24 11.88
C GLY A 10 1.36 0.66 13.05
N ALA A 11 0.33 -0.11 13.37
CA ALA A 11 -0.47 0.09 14.57
C ALA A 11 0.42 0.15 15.81
N THR A 12 0.17 1.13 16.67
CA THR A 12 0.97 1.31 17.89
C THR A 12 0.33 0.54 19.02
N CYS A 13 1.12 -0.33 19.63
CA CYS A 13 0.74 -1.16 20.76
C CYS A 13 1.52 -0.77 22.01
N GLN A 14 0.90 -1.00 23.17
CA GLN A 14 1.52 -0.76 24.47
C GLN A 14 1.20 -1.90 25.43
N CYS A 15 2.23 -2.41 26.10
CA CYS A 15 2.07 -3.34 27.22
C CYS A 15 1.80 -2.56 28.52
N GLN A 16 0.84 -3.02 29.33
CA GLN A 16 0.54 -2.42 30.64
C GLN A 16 1.71 -2.46 31.64
N PHE A 17 2.65 -3.39 31.44
CA PHE A 17 3.86 -3.54 32.26
C PHE A 17 5.12 -2.98 31.58
N GLY A 18 4.99 -2.50 30.35
CA GLY A 18 6.07 -1.85 29.59
C GLY A 18 6.09 -0.34 29.84
N ASN A 19 7.19 0.31 29.51
CA ASN A 19 7.35 1.77 29.63
C ASN A 19 7.52 2.48 28.28
N ALA A 20 7.52 1.74 27.16
CA ALA A 20 7.59 2.29 25.82
C ALA A 20 6.60 1.56 24.90
N PRO A 21 5.96 2.26 23.94
CA PRO A 21 5.16 1.64 22.90
C PRO A 21 6.06 1.08 21.78
N ASP A 22 5.50 0.14 21.00
CA ASP A 22 6.12 -0.40 19.80
C ASP A 22 5.08 -0.54 18.67
N LYS A 23 5.53 -0.69 17.43
CA LYS A 23 4.65 -0.78 16.25
C LYS A 23 4.50 -2.22 15.78
N LEU A 24 3.26 -2.60 15.48
CA LEU A 24 2.92 -3.91 14.94
C LEU A 24 3.34 -4.01 13.48
N LYS A 25 4.00 -5.11 13.14
CA LYS A 25 4.39 -5.51 11.81
C LYS A 25 3.66 -6.79 11.43
N VAL A 26 2.76 -6.66 10.46
CA VAL A 26 2.03 -7.75 9.80
C VAL A 26 3.01 -8.50 8.91
N LEU A 27 3.18 -9.78 9.20
CA LEU A 27 4.10 -10.67 8.47
C LEU A 27 3.37 -11.89 7.87
N THR A 28 2.08 -12.04 8.16
CA THR A 28 1.34 -13.27 7.92
C THR A 28 0.48 -13.27 6.66
N GLN A 29 0.33 -12.12 5.99
CA GLN A 29 -0.47 -11.99 4.78
C GLN A 29 0.07 -10.87 3.89
N THR A 30 -0.24 -10.94 2.59
CA THR A 30 0.31 -10.03 1.57
C THR A 30 -0.75 -9.36 0.69
N LYS A 31 -2.03 -9.61 0.95
CA LYS A 31 -3.12 -9.31 0.00
C LYS A 31 -4.19 -8.37 0.52
N ALA A 32 -4.40 -8.30 1.82
CA ALA A 32 -5.49 -7.52 2.41
C ALA A 32 -4.96 -6.17 2.91
N PHE A 33 -5.30 -5.10 2.20
CA PHE A 33 -4.92 -3.72 2.52
C PHE A 33 -6.15 -2.91 2.96
N ILE A 34 -5.95 -1.89 3.80
CA ILE A 34 -7.01 -1.00 4.29
C ILE A 34 -6.76 0.43 3.82
N ASN A 35 -7.80 1.04 3.24
CA ASN A 35 -7.80 2.45 2.81
C ASN A 35 -6.63 2.79 1.86
N GLU A 36 -6.29 1.86 0.96
CA GLU A 36 -5.32 2.05 -0.11
C GLU A 36 -5.94 1.58 -1.43
N GLU A 37 -5.81 2.37 -2.48
CA GLU A 37 -6.28 2.05 -3.84
C GLU A 37 -5.30 1.09 -4.53
N GLU A 38 -4.01 1.23 -4.25
CA GLU A 38 -2.94 0.32 -4.66
C GLU A 38 -2.29 -0.31 -3.42
N PRO A 39 -1.91 -1.60 -3.45
CA PRO A 39 -1.31 -2.30 -2.32
C PRO A 39 0.09 -1.74 -2.00
N GLN A 40 0.20 -0.91 -0.95
CA GLN A 40 1.48 -0.32 -0.56
C GLN A 40 1.96 -0.84 0.80
N GLU A 41 1.34 -0.39 1.89
CA GLU A 41 1.90 -0.62 3.23
C GLU A 41 0.86 -1.01 4.28
N LYS A 42 -0.42 -0.64 4.16
CA LYS A 42 -1.43 -0.83 5.21
C LYS A 42 -2.08 -2.22 5.20
N LEU A 43 -1.27 -3.27 5.33
CA LEU A 43 -1.75 -4.63 5.51
C LEU A 43 -2.63 -4.76 6.76
N VAL A 44 -3.78 -5.41 6.64
CA VAL A 44 -4.67 -5.73 7.78
C VAL A 44 -3.95 -6.66 8.75
N ALA A 45 -3.94 -6.31 10.04
CA ALA A 45 -3.44 -7.16 11.10
C ALA A 45 -4.51 -8.19 11.50
N THR A 46 -4.09 -9.42 11.74
CA THR A 46 -4.98 -10.53 12.07
C THR A 46 -4.55 -11.27 13.33
N THR A 47 -5.41 -12.17 13.82
CA THR A 47 -5.06 -13.08 14.93
C THR A 47 -3.90 -14.01 14.63
N ALA A 48 -3.50 -14.16 13.36
CA ALA A 48 -2.33 -14.95 12.97
C ALA A 48 -1.00 -14.23 13.28
N ASP A 49 -1.00 -12.90 13.47
CA ASP A 49 0.21 -12.12 13.75
C ASP A 49 0.71 -12.32 15.20
N VAL A 50 1.20 -13.52 15.47
CA VAL A 50 1.79 -13.97 16.74
C VAL A 50 3.31 -14.14 16.63
N GLY A 51 3.99 -14.20 17.78
CA GLY A 51 5.45 -14.29 17.86
C GLY A 51 6.12 -12.91 17.95
N ALA A 52 7.29 -12.78 17.32
CA ALA A 52 8.07 -11.54 17.26
C ALA A 52 7.61 -10.68 16.08
N THR A 53 6.45 -10.04 16.23
CA THR A 53 5.78 -9.26 15.18
C THR A 53 5.86 -7.76 15.39
N PHE A 54 6.62 -7.25 16.36
CA PHE A 54 6.80 -5.81 16.53
C PHE A 54 8.12 -5.33 15.90
N GLU A 55 8.19 -4.06 15.50
CA GLU A 55 9.38 -3.50 14.85
C GLU A 55 10.64 -3.59 15.73
N LYS A 56 10.53 -3.19 17.01
CA LYS A 56 11.65 -3.26 17.97
C LYS A 56 11.60 -4.52 18.82
N ASN A 57 10.50 -5.26 18.77
CA ASN A 57 10.23 -6.44 19.59
C ASN A 57 10.40 -6.18 21.09
N THR A 58 10.13 -4.96 21.55
CA THR A 58 10.26 -4.59 22.96
C THR A 58 9.34 -3.43 23.34
N PHE A 59 8.68 -3.55 24.49
CA PHE A 59 7.95 -2.44 25.13
C PHE A 59 8.80 -1.71 26.18
N GLY A 60 10.13 -1.72 25.99
CA GLY A 60 11.10 -1.14 26.91
C GLY A 60 11.40 -2.05 28.10
N LEU A 61 11.20 -1.59 29.33
CA LEU A 61 11.45 -2.37 30.55
C LEU A 61 10.17 -3.04 31.07
N CYS A 62 10.25 -4.33 31.39
CA CYS A 62 9.09 -5.13 31.83
C CYS A 62 8.98 -5.20 33.36
N GLN A 63 7.97 -4.58 33.94
CA GLN A 63 7.75 -4.56 35.40
C GLN A 63 7.51 -5.96 36.02
N MET A 64 7.12 -6.93 35.21
CA MET A 64 6.93 -8.32 35.63
C MET A 64 8.24 -9.11 35.77
N GLN A 65 9.39 -8.53 35.42
CA GLN A 65 10.70 -9.17 35.51
C GLN A 65 11.69 -8.30 36.32
N PRO A 66 11.51 -8.20 37.66
CA PRO A 66 12.44 -7.48 38.51
C PRO A 66 13.81 -8.17 38.60
N LEU A 67 14.88 -7.38 38.71
CA LEU A 67 16.25 -7.87 38.89
C LEU A 67 16.70 -7.79 40.36
N PRO A 68 17.51 -8.76 40.85
CA PRO A 68 18.13 -8.65 42.17
C PRO A 68 19.14 -7.50 42.15
N GLY A 69 18.86 -6.43 42.89
CA GLY A 69 19.65 -5.19 42.90
C GLY A 69 18.88 -3.93 42.44
N GLY A 70 17.63 -4.07 42.03
CA GLY A 70 16.78 -2.97 41.56
C GLY A 70 16.77 -2.85 40.03
N GLY A 71 15.65 -2.37 39.49
CA GLY A 71 15.40 -2.31 38.04
C GLY A 71 14.68 -3.54 37.49
N TYR A 72 14.49 -3.54 36.16
CA TYR A 72 13.66 -4.51 35.44
C TYR A 72 14.37 -5.00 34.19
N LYS A 73 14.10 -6.23 33.75
CA LYS A 73 14.63 -6.75 32.49
C LYS A 73 13.98 -6.07 31.28
N PRO A 74 14.68 -5.98 30.14
CA PRO A 74 14.09 -5.57 28.88
C PRO A 74 12.95 -6.51 28.48
N CYS A 75 11.84 -5.95 28.03
CA CYS A 75 10.70 -6.69 27.51
C CYS A 75 11.09 -7.41 26.21
N GLN A 76 10.78 -8.71 26.13
CA GLN A 76 10.76 -9.45 24.87
C GLN A 76 9.30 -9.55 24.43
N ALA A 77 8.91 -8.73 23.46
CA ALA A 77 7.53 -8.65 22.99
C ALA A 77 7.21 -9.85 22.09
N MET A 78 6.85 -10.97 22.72
CA MET A 78 6.41 -12.20 22.05
C MET A 78 4.91 -12.36 22.25
N VAL A 79 4.13 -12.20 21.18
CA VAL A 79 2.67 -12.40 21.23
C VAL A 79 2.37 -13.90 21.16
N THR A 80 1.55 -14.42 22.07
CA THR A 80 1.11 -15.82 22.03
C THR A 80 -0.26 -15.98 21.38
N GLN A 81 -1.16 -15.02 21.61
CA GLN A 81 -2.52 -15.01 21.07
C GLN A 81 -3.11 -13.60 21.13
N TRP A 82 -4.10 -13.39 20.27
CA TRP A 82 -4.95 -12.20 20.25
C TRP A 82 -6.36 -12.53 20.76
N SER A 83 -7.02 -11.57 21.38
CA SER A 83 -8.40 -11.63 21.83
C SER A 83 -9.19 -10.42 21.31
N GLY A 84 -10.51 -10.55 21.19
CA GLY A 84 -11.38 -9.45 20.74
C GLY A 84 -11.26 -9.12 19.24
N ALA A 85 -10.88 -10.09 18.41
CA ALA A 85 -10.86 -9.95 16.96
C ALA A 85 -12.29 -10.05 16.37
N TYR A 86 -12.44 -9.67 15.10
CA TYR A 86 -13.72 -9.77 14.40
C TYR A 86 -13.94 -11.15 13.79
N GLU A 87 -14.68 -12.02 14.49
CA GLU A 87 -14.82 -13.45 14.13
C GLU A 87 -15.66 -13.71 12.87
N ASN A 88 -16.47 -12.75 12.42
CA ASN A 88 -17.35 -12.93 11.26
C ASN A 88 -16.59 -12.94 9.91
N VAL A 89 -15.32 -12.55 9.91
CA VAL A 89 -14.46 -12.53 8.72
C VAL A 89 -13.21 -13.33 9.01
N THR A 90 -12.80 -14.15 8.05
CA THR A 90 -11.56 -14.93 8.11
C THR A 90 -10.84 -14.76 6.79
N TYR A 91 -9.55 -14.42 6.84
CA TYR A 91 -8.71 -14.38 5.65
C TYR A 91 -8.19 -15.78 5.32
N GLU A 92 -8.41 -16.23 4.08
CA GLU A 92 -8.03 -17.57 3.64
C GLU A 92 -6.51 -17.80 3.64
N GLU A 93 -5.71 -16.75 3.45
CA GLU A 93 -4.24 -16.84 3.34
C GLU A 93 -3.58 -17.29 4.66
N ASN A 94 -4.09 -16.82 5.80
CA ASN A 94 -3.50 -17.06 7.12
C ASN A 94 -4.47 -17.67 8.14
N ASN A 95 -5.72 -17.96 7.75
CA ASN A 95 -6.81 -18.36 8.63
C ASN A 95 -7.00 -17.42 9.84
N GLY A 96 -6.60 -16.16 9.71
CA GLY A 96 -6.64 -15.16 10.76
C GLY A 96 -7.92 -14.33 10.70
N HIS A 97 -8.40 -13.92 11.86
CA HIS A 97 -9.50 -12.96 12.00
C HIS A 97 -8.95 -11.53 12.08
N PRO A 98 -9.56 -10.54 11.42
CA PRO A 98 -9.12 -9.15 11.49
C PRO A 98 -9.14 -8.62 12.94
N LEU A 99 -8.08 -7.91 13.33
CA LEU A 99 -8.01 -7.23 14.62
C LEU A 99 -8.79 -5.92 14.60
N LEU A 100 -9.41 -5.60 15.73
CA LEU A 100 -10.12 -4.36 16.01
C LEU A 100 -9.32 -3.50 16.99
N GLU A 101 -9.63 -2.20 17.05
CA GLU A 101 -8.98 -1.26 17.98
C GLU A 101 -9.05 -1.69 19.46
N ASP A 102 -10.02 -2.51 19.85
CA ASP A 102 -10.17 -3.05 21.20
C ASP A 102 -9.60 -4.47 21.38
N SER A 103 -9.02 -5.04 20.33
CA SER A 103 -8.31 -6.31 20.42
C SER A 103 -7.09 -6.19 21.32
N LYS A 104 -6.78 -7.28 22.04
CA LYS A 104 -5.67 -7.34 22.99
C LYS A 104 -4.78 -8.52 22.72
N ALA A 105 -3.49 -8.35 22.96
CA ALA A 105 -2.48 -9.39 22.82
C ALA A 105 -2.03 -9.91 24.18
N THR A 106 -1.74 -11.21 24.21
CA THR A 106 -1.18 -11.92 25.37
C THR A 106 0.31 -12.14 25.15
N CYS A 107 1.12 -11.97 26.20
CA CYS A 107 2.51 -12.40 26.20
C CYS A 107 2.80 -13.37 27.36
N PRO A 108 3.82 -14.25 27.26
CA PRO A 108 4.09 -15.27 28.28
C PRO A 108 4.43 -14.68 29.66
N ILE A 109 4.95 -13.45 29.70
CA ILE A 109 5.46 -12.80 30.90
C ILE A 109 4.39 -11.92 31.58
N GLY A 110 3.64 -11.15 30.80
CA GLY A 110 2.58 -10.27 31.28
C GLY A 110 1.23 -10.97 31.45
N GLY A 111 1.07 -12.16 30.89
CA GLY A 111 -0.17 -12.92 30.95
C GLY A 111 -1.22 -12.42 29.96
N LYS A 112 -2.46 -12.89 30.16
CA LYS A 112 -3.58 -12.68 29.25
C LYS A 112 -3.88 -11.19 29.05
N ASP A 113 -4.03 -10.79 27.79
CA ASP A 113 -4.50 -9.46 27.37
C ASP A 113 -3.69 -8.26 27.91
N CYS A 114 -2.39 -8.46 28.17
CA CYS A 114 -1.52 -7.42 28.74
C CYS A 114 -1.07 -6.34 27.74
N ILE A 115 -1.18 -6.59 26.43
CA ILE A 115 -0.82 -5.66 25.36
C ILE A 115 -2.11 -5.10 24.75
N SER A 116 -2.24 -3.78 24.69
CA SER A 116 -3.39 -3.08 24.10
C SER A 116 -2.95 -2.27 22.89
N ILE A 117 -3.87 -2.10 21.95
CA ILE A 117 -3.69 -1.25 20.77
C ILE A 117 -4.09 0.17 21.17
N ILE A 118 -3.17 1.13 21.03
CA ILE A 118 -3.42 2.53 21.36
C ILE A 118 -3.64 3.40 20.11
N ASN A 119 -3.19 2.91 18.95
CA ASN A 119 -3.47 3.50 17.65
C ASN A 119 -3.60 2.38 16.62
N HIS A 120 -4.71 2.34 15.89
CA HIS A 120 -5.03 1.30 14.90
C HIS A 120 -4.15 1.32 13.65
N GLY A 121 -3.26 2.32 13.49
CA GLY A 121 -2.32 2.41 12.38
C GLY A 121 -2.89 3.02 11.11
N GLN A 122 -4.22 2.95 10.91
CA GLN A 122 -4.84 3.59 9.75
C GLN A 122 -4.58 5.11 9.72
N VAL A 123 -4.18 5.60 8.56
CA VAL A 123 -4.13 7.03 8.22
C VAL A 123 -5.20 7.28 7.16
N ALA A 124 -6.06 8.28 7.41
CA ALA A 124 -7.06 8.67 6.43
C ALA A 124 -6.37 9.35 5.24
N GLU A 125 -6.52 8.76 4.05
CA GLU A 125 -6.10 9.38 2.80
C GLU A 125 -7.26 10.11 2.16
N ILE A 126 -6.98 11.30 1.65
CA ILE A 126 -7.96 12.09 0.91
C ILE A 126 -8.00 11.51 -0.50
N THR A 127 -9.08 10.83 -0.85
CA THR A 127 -9.31 10.36 -2.22
C THR A 127 -9.82 11.50 -3.10
N LYS A 128 -9.69 11.37 -4.44
CA LYS A 128 -10.30 12.31 -5.41
C LYS A 128 -11.79 12.51 -5.11
N VAL A 129 -12.50 11.43 -4.78
CA VAL A 129 -13.93 11.43 -4.44
C VAL A 129 -14.23 12.28 -3.21
N ASN A 130 -13.37 12.24 -2.17
CA ASN A 130 -13.54 13.09 -1.00
C ASN A 130 -13.44 14.58 -1.37
N VAL A 131 -12.50 14.95 -2.25
CA VAL A 131 -12.31 16.35 -2.70
C VAL A 131 -13.49 16.81 -3.57
N ILE A 132 -14.00 15.94 -4.44
CA ILE A 132 -15.15 16.23 -5.31
C ILE A 132 -16.42 16.47 -4.50
N ASN A 133 -16.69 15.58 -3.53
CA ASN A 133 -17.91 15.62 -2.74
C ASN A 133 -17.86 16.59 -1.54
N ALA A 134 -16.67 17.07 -1.18
CA ALA A 134 -16.53 18.04 -0.10
C ALA A 134 -17.20 19.38 -0.45
N ASN A 135 -17.95 19.93 0.52
CA ASN A 135 -18.55 21.25 0.39
C ASN A 135 -17.47 22.34 0.52
N PRO A 136 -17.20 23.14 -0.53
CA PRO A 136 -16.12 24.12 -0.51
C PRO A 136 -16.24 25.14 0.63
N ALA A 137 -17.45 25.61 0.93
CA ALA A 137 -17.68 26.59 1.98
C ALA A 137 -17.31 26.05 3.38
N LYS A 138 -17.58 24.76 3.63
CA LYS A 138 -17.20 24.11 4.89
C LYS A 138 -15.69 23.97 5.00
N ILE A 139 -15.02 23.54 3.93
CA ILE A 139 -13.56 23.39 3.93
C ILE A 139 -12.87 24.75 4.10
N THR A 140 -13.34 25.80 3.42
CA THR A 140 -12.78 27.15 3.60
C THR A 140 -12.99 27.69 5.02
N MET A 141 -14.08 27.34 5.70
CA MET A 141 -14.30 27.74 7.10
C MET A 141 -13.35 27.01 8.06
N ILE A 142 -13.08 25.72 7.83
CA ILE A 142 -12.18 24.90 8.66
C ILE A 142 -10.72 25.23 8.37
N ASN A 143 -10.38 25.47 7.10
CA ASN A 143 -9.02 25.70 6.63
C ASN A 143 -8.96 26.91 5.67
N PRO A 144 -9.05 28.14 6.20
CA PRO A 144 -9.15 29.36 5.39
C PRO A 144 -7.87 29.70 4.62
N PHE A 145 -6.73 29.10 4.98
CA PHE A 145 -5.45 29.30 4.28
C PHE A 145 -5.32 28.41 3.03
N VAL A 146 -6.18 27.40 2.88
CA VAL A 146 -6.21 26.56 1.69
C VAL A 146 -7.25 27.11 0.72
N ASN A 147 -6.80 27.50 -0.47
CA ASN A 147 -7.72 27.78 -1.57
C ASN A 147 -8.27 26.44 -2.11
N PHE A 148 -9.34 25.97 -1.49
CA PHE A 148 -9.94 24.67 -1.82
C PHE A 148 -10.43 24.60 -3.28
N HIS A 149 -10.86 25.72 -3.87
CA HIS A 149 -11.26 25.76 -5.26
C HIS A 149 -10.08 25.48 -6.20
N LYS A 150 -8.91 26.08 -5.90
CA LYS A 150 -7.66 25.81 -6.63
C LYS A 150 -7.24 24.36 -6.45
N LEU A 151 -7.18 23.87 -5.21
CA LEU A 151 -6.83 22.48 -4.89
C LEU A 151 -7.72 21.47 -5.63
N ARG A 152 -9.04 21.66 -5.58
CA ARG A 152 -9.99 20.78 -6.27
C ARG A 152 -9.79 20.80 -7.78
N LYS A 153 -9.54 21.97 -8.37
CA LYS A 153 -9.25 22.07 -9.81
C LYS A 153 -7.98 21.31 -10.14
N GLU A 154 -6.90 21.53 -9.40
CA GLU A 154 -5.62 20.84 -9.60
C GLU A 154 -5.78 19.32 -9.50
N MET A 155 -6.53 18.81 -8.53
CA MET A 155 -6.78 17.38 -8.38
C MET A 155 -7.61 16.78 -9.53
N LEU A 156 -8.53 17.57 -10.12
CA LEU A 156 -9.40 17.13 -11.22
C LEU A 156 -8.75 17.20 -12.60
N THR A 157 -7.78 18.10 -12.77
CA THR A 157 -7.08 18.29 -14.04
C THR A 157 -5.68 17.68 -14.03
N LYS A 158 -5.28 17.03 -12.94
CA LYS A 158 -3.97 16.36 -12.88
C LYS A 158 -4.01 15.13 -13.79
N PRO A 159 -3.01 14.97 -14.68
CA PRO A 159 -2.87 13.76 -15.48
C PRO A 159 -2.74 12.54 -14.57
N ASN A 160 -3.46 11.47 -14.90
CA ASN A 160 -3.45 10.25 -14.12
C ASN A 160 -3.55 9.03 -15.05
N ILE A 161 -2.47 8.26 -15.15
CA ILE A 161 -2.50 6.95 -15.81
C ILE A 161 -3.22 5.98 -14.88
N ILE A 162 -4.23 5.29 -15.38
CA ILE A 162 -5.02 4.30 -14.65
C ILE A 162 -4.51 2.90 -14.96
N GLU A 163 -4.24 2.60 -16.23
CA GLU A 163 -3.81 1.29 -16.66
C GLU A 163 -2.85 1.40 -17.84
N ALA A 164 -1.89 0.47 -17.91
CA ALA A 164 -1.01 0.30 -19.05
C ALA A 164 -0.75 -1.19 -19.28
N TYR A 165 -0.97 -1.66 -20.50
CA TYR A 165 -0.86 -3.08 -20.83
C TYR A 165 -0.49 -3.28 -22.31
N PHE A 166 0.08 -4.44 -22.61
CA PHE A 166 0.43 -4.79 -23.99
C PHE A 166 -0.66 -5.60 -24.66
N THR A 167 -0.90 -5.35 -25.94
CA THR A 167 -1.80 -6.15 -26.78
C THR A 167 -1.12 -6.64 -28.06
N ASP A 168 -1.61 -7.76 -28.58
CA ASP A 168 -1.28 -8.20 -29.93
C ASP A 168 -2.01 -7.36 -31.01
N LEU A 169 -1.74 -7.65 -32.28
CA LEU A 169 -2.42 -6.98 -33.40
C LEU A 169 -3.94 -7.20 -33.44
N GLN A 170 -4.45 -8.21 -32.73
CA GLN A 170 -5.88 -8.54 -32.66
C GLN A 170 -6.56 -7.85 -31.46
N GLY A 171 -5.80 -7.18 -30.59
CA GLY A 171 -6.28 -6.52 -29.38
C GLY A 171 -6.37 -7.43 -28.15
N ASN A 172 -5.78 -8.64 -28.19
CA ASN A 172 -5.71 -9.51 -27.01
C ASN A 172 -4.56 -9.05 -26.11
N THR A 173 -4.81 -8.93 -24.81
CA THR A 173 -3.78 -8.63 -23.82
C THR A 173 -2.72 -9.74 -23.81
N ILE A 174 -1.45 -9.33 -23.84
CA ILE A 174 -0.29 -10.22 -23.84
C ILE A 174 0.69 -9.82 -22.72
N THR A 175 1.46 -10.80 -22.28
CA THR A 175 2.52 -10.65 -21.27
C THR A 175 3.90 -10.85 -21.90
N GLU A 176 4.96 -10.55 -21.15
CA GLU A 176 6.33 -10.53 -21.65
C GLU A 176 6.81 -11.87 -22.23
N ASP A 177 6.27 -13.00 -21.76
CA ASP A 177 6.56 -14.33 -22.27
C ASP A 177 6.06 -14.58 -23.71
N ALA A 178 5.11 -13.76 -24.18
CA ALA A 178 4.60 -13.80 -25.54
C ALA A 178 5.37 -12.87 -26.50
N PHE A 179 6.38 -12.14 -26.02
CA PHE A 179 7.16 -11.23 -26.85
C PHE A 179 8.09 -11.99 -27.79
N VAL A 180 7.75 -11.99 -29.07
CA VAL A 180 8.54 -12.64 -30.12
C VAL A 180 9.31 -11.58 -30.90
N PRO A 181 10.65 -11.68 -31.03
CA PRO A 181 11.41 -10.75 -31.86
C PRO A 181 10.91 -10.69 -33.30
N ASP A 182 11.04 -9.50 -33.91
CA ASP A 182 10.55 -9.18 -35.25
C ASP A 182 9.01 -9.18 -35.37
N THR A 183 8.29 -9.00 -34.26
CA THR A 183 6.82 -8.82 -34.25
C THR A 183 6.43 -7.41 -33.80
N LEU A 184 5.20 -7.01 -34.17
CA LEU A 184 4.58 -5.77 -33.75
C LEU A 184 3.59 -6.05 -32.62
N ILE A 185 3.65 -5.22 -31.59
CA ILE A 185 2.72 -5.20 -30.45
C ILE A 185 2.25 -3.77 -30.22
N TYR A 186 1.20 -3.61 -29.42
CA TYR A 186 0.74 -2.30 -28.97
C TYR A 186 0.90 -2.17 -27.46
N LEU A 187 1.39 -1.02 -27.00
CA LEU A 187 1.23 -0.59 -25.62
C LEU A 187 0.00 0.30 -25.55
N GLU A 188 -1.05 -0.19 -24.89
CA GLU A 188 -2.26 0.55 -24.58
C GLU A 188 -2.07 1.25 -23.24
N ILE A 189 -2.31 2.56 -23.20
CA ILE A 189 -2.26 3.36 -21.97
C ILE A 189 -3.61 4.06 -21.82
N GLU A 190 -4.27 3.80 -20.70
CA GLU A 190 -5.55 4.39 -20.34
C GLU A 190 -5.40 5.29 -19.11
N GLY A 191 -6.02 6.46 -19.14
CA GLY A 191 -6.00 7.39 -18.02
C GLY A 191 -6.97 8.56 -18.16
N GLU A 192 -6.73 9.60 -17.38
CA GLU A 192 -7.52 10.83 -17.34
C GLU A 192 -6.61 12.03 -17.54
N ASN A 193 -7.03 12.99 -18.38
CA ASN A 193 -6.28 14.21 -18.68
C ASN A 193 -4.85 13.94 -19.18
N LEU A 194 -4.65 12.88 -19.96
CA LEU A 194 -3.34 12.55 -20.53
C LEU A 194 -3.06 13.34 -21.80
N GLN A 195 -4.10 13.68 -22.57
CA GLN A 195 -3.92 14.32 -23.88
C GLN A 195 -3.03 15.57 -23.83
N GLY A 196 -1.94 15.55 -24.60
CA GLY A 196 -0.98 16.64 -24.70
C GLY A 196 0.10 16.65 -23.61
N GLU A 197 0.03 15.75 -22.63
CA GLU A 197 1.08 15.56 -21.64
C GLU A 197 2.25 14.75 -22.21
N THR A 198 3.46 15.12 -21.80
CA THR A 198 4.69 14.49 -22.27
C THR A 198 5.34 13.69 -21.14
N VAL A 199 5.67 12.43 -21.40
CA VAL A 199 6.30 11.53 -20.41
C VAL A 199 7.41 10.68 -21.04
N ASP A 200 8.31 10.21 -20.18
CA ASP A 200 9.23 9.12 -20.51
C ASP A 200 8.58 7.79 -20.10
N ILE A 201 8.41 6.88 -21.06
CA ILE A 201 7.83 5.55 -20.83
C ILE A 201 8.97 4.54 -20.76
N ASN A 202 9.12 3.90 -19.60
CA ASN A 202 10.12 2.88 -19.37
C ASN A 202 9.54 1.50 -19.67
N LEU A 203 10.06 0.84 -20.70
CA LEU A 203 9.64 -0.48 -21.19
C LEU A 203 10.65 -1.56 -20.87
N LYS A 204 11.54 -1.31 -19.89
CA LYS A 204 12.67 -2.18 -19.56
C LYS A 204 12.28 -3.65 -19.50
N ASN A 205 12.89 -4.42 -20.39
CA ASN A 205 12.71 -5.86 -20.43
C ASN A 205 14.08 -6.56 -20.46
N ALA A 206 14.16 -7.77 -19.89
CA ALA A 206 15.42 -8.51 -19.83
C ALA A 206 15.65 -9.40 -21.06
N THR A 207 14.61 -9.69 -21.84
CA THR A 207 14.62 -10.71 -22.90
C THR A 207 14.50 -10.15 -24.31
N VAL A 208 14.00 -8.92 -24.45
CA VAL A 208 13.77 -8.23 -25.72
C VAL A 208 14.05 -6.74 -25.55
N ASP A 209 14.33 -6.06 -26.67
CA ASP A 209 14.26 -4.60 -26.72
C ASP A 209 13.15 -4.14 -27.67
N PHE A 210 12.95 -2.84 -27.77
CA PHE A 210 11.89 -2.25 -28.58
C PHE A 210 12.39 -1.23 -29.60
N GLU A 211 11.71 -1.15 -30.75
CA GLU A 211 11.79 -0.04 -31.70
C GLU A 211 10.44 0.68 -31.77
N TYR A 212 10.50 2.01 -31.75
CA TYR A 212 9.34 2.87 -31.95
C TYR A 212 9.52 3.67 -33.24
N LYS A 213 8.55 3.60 -34.16
CA LYS A 213 8.62 4.25 -35.49
C LYS A 213 9.93 3.97 -36.24
N GLY A 214 10.48 2.76 -36.07
CA GLY A 214 11.74 2.32 -36.68
C GLY A 214 13.01 2.85 -36.01
N VAL A 215 12.89 3.54 -34.86
CA VAL A 215 14.02 3.99 -34.04
C VAL A 215 14.14 3.09 -32.83
N TYR A 216 15.35 2.59 -32.59
CA TYR A 216 15.68 1.81 -31.40
C TYR A 216 15.51 2.63 -30.11
N LEU A 217 14.83 2.05 -29.13
CA LEU A 217 14.67 2.65 -27.80
C LEU A 217 15.87 2.29 -26.93
N GLN A 218 16.77 3.26 -26.73
CA GLN A 218 17.91 3.06 -25.85
C GLN A 218 17.44 2.86 -24.39
N ASP A 219 17.98 1.82 -23.74
CA ASP A 219 17.60 1.38 -22.40
C ASP A 219 16.11 1.02 -22.26
N ASP A 220 15.43 0.71 -23.38
CA ASP A 220 13.98 0.52 -23.49
C ASP A 220 13.15 1.73 -23.04
N ILE A 221 13.71 2.95 -23.12
CA ILE A 221 13.00 4.16 -22.73
C ILE A 221 12.49 4.87 -23.99
N LEU A 222 11.16 4.96 -24.12
CA LEU A 222 10.51 5.86 -25.06
C LEU A 222 10.45 7.25 -24.44
N ARG A 223 11.33 8.14 -24.90
CA ARG A 223 11.49 9.49 -24.36
C ARG A 223 10.56 10.50 -25.01
N ASP A 224 10.15 11.50 -24.22
CA ASP A 224 9.36 12.64 -24.66
C ASP A 224 8.09 12.25 -25.44
N TYR A 225 7.44 11.14 -25.05
CA TYR A 225 6.20 10.71 -25.68
C TYR A 225 5.06 11.63 -25.27
N THR A 226 4.37 12.22 -26.25
CA THR A 226 3.21 13.07 -25.99
C THR A 226 1.94 12.29 -26.28
N PHE A 227 1.09 12.15 -25.27
CA PHE A 227 -0.16 11.41 -25.43
C PHE A 227 -1.11 12.11 -26.40
N GLU A 228 -1.67 11.36 -27.34
CA GLU A 228 -2.64 11.89 -28.31
C GLU A 228 -4.06 11.98 -27.73
N SER A 229 -4.35 11.16 -26.72
CA SER A 229 -5.67 11.00 -26.11
C SER A 229 -5.57 10.41 -24.69
N ASP A 230 -6.68 10.38 -23.96
CA ASP A 230 -6.79 9.73 -22.64
C ASP A 230 -6.70 8.19 -22.72
N HIS A 231 -6.97 7.63 -23.90
CA HIS A 231 -6.60 6.26 -24.27
C HIS A 231 -5.65 6.33 -25.46
N ASP A 232 -4.38 6.02 -25.25
CA ASP A 232 -3.37 6.05 -26.30
C ASP A 232 -2.85 4.66 -26.64
N ARG A 233 -2.59 4.43 -27.92
CA ARG A 233 -2.19 3.14 -28.48
C ARG A 233 -0.87 3.29 -29.21
N ILE A 234 0.19 2.81 -28.59
CA ILE A 234 1.57 2.99 -29.06
C ILE A 234 2.03 1.71 -29.76
N GLU A 235 2.25 1.77 -31.07
CA GLU A 235 2.83 0.64 -31.82
C GLU A 235 4.33 0.50 -31.54
N LEU A 236 4.74 -0.68 -31.08
CA LEU A 236 6.11 -1.03 -30.77
C LEU A 236 6.52 -2.28 -31.55
N LYS A 237 7.74 -2.27 -32.08
CA LYS A 237 8.33 -3.46 -32.68
C LYS A 237 9.27 -4.12 -31.68
N VAL A 238 9.00 -5.39 -31.37
CA VAL A 238 9.87 -6.21 -30.53
C VAL A 238 11.09 -6.60 -31.35
N ILE A 239 12.28 -6.41 -30.80
CA ILE A 239 13.54 -6.82 -31.41
C ILE A 239 14.36 -7.67 -30.45
N LYS A 240 15.39 -8.33 -30.98
CA LYS A 240 16.35 -9.04 -30.14
C LYS A 240 17.14 -8.03 -29.30
N PRO A 241 17.53 -8.42 -28.07
CA PRO A 241 18.39 -7.58 -27.24
C PRO A 241 19.64 -7.15 -28.00
N LYS A 242 19.88 -5.84 -28.05
CA LYS A 242 21.09 -5.21 -28.55
C LYS A 242 22.03 -5.02 -27.37
N GLU A 243 23.20 -5.66 -27.46
CA GLU A 243 24.34 -5.46 -26.55
C GLU A 243 24.83 -4.00 -26.52
#